data_AF-A0A7W8E2C2-F1
#
_entry.id   AF-A0A7W8E2C2-F1
#
_cell.length_a   1.000
_cell.length_b   1.000
_cell.length_c   1.000
_cell.angle_alpha   90.00
_cell.angle_beta   90.00
_cell.angle_gamma   90.00
#
_symmetry.space_group_name_H-M   'P 1'
#
loop_
_entity.id
_entity.type
_entity.pdbx_description
1 polymer ?
#
loop_
_entity_poly.entity_id
_entity_poly.type
_entity_poly.pdbx_seq_one_letter_code
_entity_poly.pdbx_strand_id
1 'polypeptide(L)'
;MAKELVRGAGQAIAVKGASAIKKHAKKAAKKHAAKKHAAKKHAKKAAKHAGDHGLEENSTKSGGSAEQELRRAFHHLQRASAVISLIEAESGGDLKVMLHYGIELYREASEGKVRKARAAAGLLRATEHLAMAGLYAARGVHPLHVKEPAMDDIEELGWSIGQRLAEVDPATEYGLRLHAMVFELVKRAEGSEHDPHLAWELVNGADGVCVALEAGIE
;
A
#
# COMPACT_ATOMS: atom_id res chain seq x y z
N MET A 1 15.15 0.73 49.36
CA MET A 1 14.83 2.13 49.72
C MET A 1 15.05 3.00 48.50
N ALA A 2 14.09 3.88 48.23
CA ALA A 2 13.97 4.71 47.04
C ALA A 2 14.80 6.02 47.08
N LYS A 3 15.14 6.54 45.89
CA LYS A 3 15.04 7.94 45.40
C LYS A 3 15.87 8.05 44.11
N GLU A 4 15.25 8.22 42.94
CA GLU A 4 14.92 9.51 42.29
C GLU A 4 16.16 10.35 41.94
N LEU A 5 16.31 11.07 40.82
CA LEU A 5 15.64 11.26 39.52
C LEU A 5 16.46 12.42 38.85
N VAL A 6 16.31 12.64 37.54
CA VAL A 6 16.60 13.87 36.76
C VAL A 6 18.05 14.02 36.20
N ARG A 7 18.36 14.50 34.98
CA ARG A 7 17.72 14.76 33.66
C ARG A 7 18.72 15.63 32.87
N GLY A 8 18.87 15.39 31.56
CA GLY A 8 18.95 16.49 30.58
C GLY A 8 20.29 16.85 29.94
N ALA A 9 20.39 16.63 28.63
CA ALA A 9 20.81 17.58 27.57
C ALA A 9 20.81 16.81 26.23
N GLY A 10 19.97 17.03 25.22
CA GLY A 10 19.22 18.23 24.85
C GLY A 10 20.00 19.07 23.83
N GLN A 11 20.37 18.50 22.66
CA GLN A 11 20.84 19.32 21.54
C GLN A 11 19.65 19.89 20.76
N ALA A 12 19.43 21.18 20.98
CA ALA A 12 18.42 22.00 20.31
C ALA A 12 18.89 22.38 18.89
N ILE A 13 18.05 22.12 17.89
CA ILE A 13 18.16 22.71 16.56
C ILE A 13 17.49 24.10 16.62
N ALA A 14 18.30 25.14 16.39
CA ALA A 14 17.88 26.52 16.48
C ALA A 14 16.98 26.92 15.30
N VAL A 15 15.78 27.42 15.62
CA VAL A 15 14.87 28.12 14.71
C VAL A 15 15.18 29.61 14.80
N LYS A 16 15.49 30.27 13.68
CA LYS A 16 15.39 31.72 13.51
C LYS A 16 14.38 32.02 12.41
N GLY A 17 13.33 32.74 12.78
CA GLY A 17 12.25 33.16 11.90
C GLY A 17 12.40 34.60 11.39
N ALA A 18 11.22 35.11 10.99
CA ALA A 18 10.87 36.44 10.47
C ALA A 18 11.05 36.60 8.95
N SER A 19 10.12 37.17 8.18
CA SER A 19 8.78 37.73 8.46
C SER A 19 8.14 38.17 7.13
N ALA A 20 6.80 38.00 7.05
CA ALA A 20 5.75 38.75 6.34
C ALA A 20 6.07 39.69 5.15
N ILE A 21 5.16 39.68 4.14
CA ILE A 21 4.30 40.81 3.67
C ILE A 21 3.41 40.26 2.52
N LYS A 22 2.11 39.98 2.77
CA LYS A 22 0.92 40.84 2.50
C LYS A 22 0.72 41.24 1.02
N LYS A 23 -0.37 40.75 0.39
CA LYS A 23 -1.64 41.47 0.12
C LYS A 23 -2.28 41.25 -1.28
N HIS A 24 -3.59 41.01 -1.23
CA HIS A 24 -4.68 41.28 -2.19
C HIS A 24 -4.71 40.50 -3.53
N ALA A 25 -5.69 39.63 -3.81
CA ALA A 25 -7.15 39.78 -3.98
C ALA A 25 -7.59 40.25 -5.38
N LYS A 26 -8.26 39.38 -6.15
CA LYS A 26 -9.70 39.49 -6.55
C LYS A 26 -10.08 38.51 -7.69
N LYS A 27 -11.19 37.80 -7.46
CA LYS A 27 -12.37 37.57 -8.34
C LYS A 27 -12.17 37.51 -9.87
N ALA A 28 -12.68 36.45 -10.52
CA ALA A 28 -14.06 36.38 -11.03
C ALA A 28 -14.30 35.25 -12.09
N ALA A 29 -15.49 34.64 -12.00
CA ALA A 29 -16.42 34.17 -13.05
C ALA A 29 -15.96 33.19 -14.16
N LYS A 30 -16.49 31.95 -14.24
CA LYS A 30 -17.78 31.48 -14.82
C LYS A 30 -17.90 31.57 -16.37
N LYS A 31 -18.17 30.38 -16.99
CA LYS A 31 -19.12 30.06 -18.09
C LYS A 31 -18.59 29.50 -19.44
N HIS A 32 -19.10 28.29 -19.73
CA HIS A 32 -19.64 27.72 -20.98
C HIS A 32 -18.79 27.44 -22.26
N ALA A 33 -18.73 26.14 -22.57
CA ALA A 33 -19.27 25.45 -23.77
C ALA A 33 -18.65 25.66 -25.18
N ALA A 34 -18.16 24.52 -25.69
CA ALA A 34 -18.38 23.87 -26.99
C ALA A 34 -18.34 24.70 -28.30
N LYS A 35 -17.40 24.33 -29.18
CA LYS A 35 -17.61 24.37 -30.63
C LYS A 35 -17.13 23.08 -31.31
N LYS A 36 -18.10 22.47 -32.00
CA LYS A 36 -18.00 21.34 -32.93
C LYS A 36 -17.16 21.71 -34.15
N HIS A 37 -16.39 20.75 -34.68
CA HIS A 37 -16.00 20.75 -36.10
C HIS A 37 -16.26 19.38 -36.72
N ALA A 38 -16.64 19.44 -37.99
CA ALA A 38 -17.37 18.42 -38.72
C ALA A 38 -16.47 17.58 -39.65
N ALA A 39 -16.82 16.29 -39.71
CA ALA A 39 -16.97 15.39 -40.85
C ALA A 39 -16.09 15.45 -42.12
N LYS A 40 -15.85 14.21 -42.61
CA LYS A 40 -15.56 13.70 -43.99
C LYS A 40 -14.09 13.25 -44.16
N LYS A 41 -13.75 12.09 -44.74
CA LYS A 41 -14.47 11.06 -45.53
C LYS A 41 -13.46 9.94 -45.94
N HIS A 42 -13.99 8.78 -46.36
CA HIS A 42 -13.40 7.68 -47.17
C HIS A 42 -12.42 6.70 -46.47
N ALA A 43 -12.68 5.39 -46.29
CA ALA A 43 -13.11 4.28 -47.16
C ALA A 43 -11.96 3.54 -47.89
N LYS A 44 -11.62 2.31 -47.46
CA LYS A 44 -11.48 1.10 -48.31
C LYS A 44 -10.96 -0.14 -47.52
N LYS A 45 -11.69 -1.26 -47.67
CA LYS A 45 -11.26 -2.66 -48.03
C LYS A 45 -9.82 -3.10 -47.69
N ALA A 46 -9.48 -4.33 -47.34
CA ALA A 46 -10.16 -5.62 -47.15
C ALA A 46 -9.09 -6.66 -46.74
N ALA A 47 -9.57 -7.83 -46.26
CA ALA A 47 -9.00 -9.17 -46.41
C ALA A 47 -7.86 -9.66 -45.48
N LYS A 48 -8.24 -10.71 -44.72
CA LYS A 48 -7.54 -12.00 -44.49
C LYS A 48 -6.04 -11.96 -44.18
N HIS A 49 -5.69 -12.40 -42.97
CA HIS A 49 -4.91 -13.63 -42.79
C HIS A 49 -5.23 -14.29 -41.44
N ALA A 50 -5.48 -15.59 -41.51
CA ALA A 50 -5.50 -16.50 -40.37
C ALA A 50 -4.06 -16.94 -40.03
N GLY A 51 -3.86 -17.27 -38.76
CA GLY A 51 -2.65 -17.80 -38.14
C GLY A 51 -2.84 -17.60 -36.64
N ASP A 52 -3.64 -18.43 -35.98
CA ASP A 52 -3.20 -19.70 -35.39
C ASP A 52 -1.94 -19.51 -34.54
N HIS A 53 -2.14 -19.15 -33.28
CA HIS A 53 -1.35 -19.56 -32.11
C HIS A 53 -2.03 -19.04 -30.84
N GLY A 54 -2.47 -19.96 -29.98
CA GLY A 54 -2.59 -19.74 -28.55
C GLY A 54 -3.83 -18.99 -28.08
N LEU A 55 -4.80 -19.74 -27.56
CA LEU A 55 -5.75 -19.28 -26.56
C LEU A 55 -4.99 -18.71 -25.34
N GLU A 56 -4.68 -17.42 -25.34
CA GLU A 56 -4.54 -16.67 -24.08
C GLU A 56 -5.93 -16.22 -23.65
N GLU A 57 -6.64 -17.16 -23.05
CA GLU A 57 -7.94 -16.95 -22.46
C GLU A 57 -7.78 -16.15 -21.17
N ASN A 58 -8.11 -14.86 -21.26
CA ASN A 58 -8.83 -14.07 -20.25
C ASN A 58 -8.48 -14.29 -18.76
N SER A 59 -7.60 -13.45 -18.21
CA SER A 59 -7.74 -12.99 -16.81
C SER A 59 -6.96 -11.69 -16.50
N THR A 60 -7.01 -10.66 -17.34
CA THR A 60 -6.54 -9.32 -16.94
C THR A 60 -7.74 -8.43 -16.61
N LYS A 61 -8.42 -8.76 -15.50
CA LYS A 61 -9.19 -7.76 -14.77
C LYS A 61 -8.26 -7.15 -13.71
N SER A 62 -8.02 -5.84 -13.85
CA SER A 62 -7.43 -4.88 -12.90
C SER A 62 -5.95 -4.97 -12.44
N GLY A 63 -5.08 -5.79 -13.03
CA GLY A 63 -3.63 -5.74 -12.73
C GLY A 63 -2.88 -4.77 -13.63
N GLY A 64 -2.03 -3.89 -13.07
CA GLY A 64 -1.07 -3.11 -13.85
C GLY A 64 -0.10 -4.00 -14.61
N SER A 65 0.68 -3.45 -15.55
CA SER A 65 1.69 -4.25 -16.24
C SER A 65 2.70 -4.82 -15.24
N ALA A 66 3.30 -5.96 -15.55
CA ALA A 66 4.36 -6.58 -14.74
C ALA A 66 5.45 -5.58 -14.30
N GLU A 67 5.84 -4.69 -15.20
CA GLU A 67 6.83 -3.64 -14.96
C GLU A 67 6.32 -2.56 -14.01
N GLN A 68 5.01 -2.25 -14.03
CA GLN A 68 4.38 -1.37 -13.05
C GLN A 68 4.37 -2.02 -11.67
N GLU A 69 4.00 -3.30 -11.58
CA GLU A 69 4.01 -4.03 -10.30
C GLU A 69 5.41 -4.19 -9.72
N LEU A 70 6.43 -4.45 -10.56
CA LEU A 70 7.83 -4.46 -10.12
C LEU A 70 8.30 -3.10 -9.59
N ARG A 71 7.90 -2.00 -10.24
CA ARG A 71 8.19 -0.64 -9.73
C ARG A 71 7.51 -0.39 -8.38
N ARG A 72 6.24 -0.78 -8.24
CA ARG A 72 5.50 -0.67 -6.97
C ARG A 72 6.18 -1.49 -5.87
N ALA A 73 6.49 -2.75 -6.16
CA ALA A 73 7.21 -3.65 -5.25
C ALA A 73 8.53 -3.03 -4.79
N PHE A 74 9.33 -2.49 -5.71
CA PHE A 74 10.59 -1.81 -5.38
C PHE A 74 10.39 -0.63 -4.42
N HIS A 75 9.39 0.23 -4.65
CA HIS A 75 9.12 1.36 -3.76
C HIS A 75 8.68 0.91 -2.36
N HIS A 76 7.82 -0.11 -2.28
CA HIS A 76 7.41 -0.69 -0.99
C HIS A 76 8.57 -1.34 -0.26
N LEU A 77 9.45 -2.06 -0.98
CA LEU A 77 10.67 -2.64 -0.42
C LEU A 77 11.57 -1.58 0.21
N GLN A 78 11.84 -0.48 -0.49
CA GLN A 78 12.68 0.60 0.02
C GLN A 78 12.12 1.19 1.31
N ARG A 79 10.81 1.43 1.35
CA ARG A 79 10.13 2.02 2.51
C ARG A 79 10.03 1.03 3.68
N ALA A 80 9.61 -0.20 3.43
CA ALA A 80 9.53 -1.26 4.43
C ALA A 80 10.89 -1.52 5.09
N SER A 81 11.96 -1.62 4.29
CA SER A 81 13.31 -1.84 4.83
C SER A 81 13.77 -0.68 5.72
N ALA A 82 13.49 0.56 5.31
CA ALA A 82 13.82 1.74 6.11
C ALA A 82 13.07 1.72 7.44
N VAL A 83 11.76 1.45 7.42
CA VAL A 83 10.93 1.45 8.64
C VAL A 83 11.30 0.29 9.56
N ILE A 84 11.49 -0.93 9.03
CA ILE A 84 11.88 -2.11 9.82
C ILE A 84 13.23 -1.91 10.49
N SER A 85 14.18 -1.22 9.84
CA SER A 85 15.47 -0.90 10.48
C SER A 85 15.37 0.05 11.67
N LEU A 86 14.25 0.77 11.81
CA LEU A 86 13.96 1.64 12.96
C LEU A 86 13.20 0.91 14.08
N ILE A 87 12.67 -0.28 13.82
CA ILE A 87 11.99 -1.12 14.81
C ILE A 87 13.05 -1.89 15.61
N GLU A 88 12.92 -1.94 16.94
CA GLU A 88 13.86 -2.64 17.82
C GLU A 88 14.07 -4.11 17.40
N ALA A 89 15.27 -4.63 17.61
CA ALA A 89 15.72 -5.90 17.05
C ALA A 89 14.79 -7.10 17.37
N GLU A 90 14.11 -7.06 18.53
CA GLU A 90 13.27 -8.14 19.07
C GLU A 90 11.77 -8.03 18.73
N SER A 91 11.27 -6.87 18.30
CA SER A 91 9.83 -6.65 18.06
C SER A 91 9.39 -6.82 16.60
N GLY A 92 10.35 -7.04 15.68
CA GLY A 92 10.10 -7.12 14.23
C GLY A 92 10.16 -8.51 13.60
N GLY A 93 10.15 -9.60 14.38
CA GLY A 93 10.41 -10.97 13.88
C GLY A 93 9.59 -11.38 12.65
N ASP A 94 8.26 -11.36 12.77
CA ASP A 94 7.35 -11.73 11.68
C ASP A 94 7.43 -10.75 10.48
N LEU A 95 7.67 -9.47 10.75
CA LEU A 95 7.86 -8.46 9.69
C LEU A 95 9.13 -8.70 8.89
N LYS A 96 10.22 -9.13 9.55
CA LYS A 96 11.47 -9.49 8.87
C LYS A 96 11.27 -10.71 7.99
N VAL A 97 10.57 -11.73 8.47
CA VAL A 97 10.24 -12.93 7.67
C VAL A 97 9.43 -12.53 6.44
N MET A 98 8.39 -11.72 6.62
CA MET A 98 7.54 -11.26 5.52
C MET A 98 8.31 -10.39 4.51
N LEU A 99 9.19 -9.50 5.00
CA LEU A 99 10.10 -8.71 4.16
C LEU A 99 11.03 -9.59 3.32
N HIS A 100 11.67 -10.58 3.96
CA HIS A 100 12.57 -11.51 3.27
C HIS A 100 11.83 -12.27 2.17
N TYR A 101 10.63 -12.77 2.45
CA TYR A 101 9.85 -13.48 1.44
C TYR A 101 9.41 -12.56 0.29
N GLY A 102 9.02 -11.31 0.59
CA GLY A 102 8.71 -10.31 -0.42
C GLY A 102 9.91 -9.98 -1.32
N ILE A 103 11.13 -9.93 -0.76
CA ILE A 103 12.38 -9.73 -1.51
C ILE A 103 12.64 -10.90 -2.46
N GLU A 104 12.42 -12.14 -2.02
CA GLU A 104 12.59 -13.33 -2.86
C GLU A 104 11.64 -13.30 -4.06
N LEU A 105 10.35 -13.03 -3.82
CA LEU A 105 9.36 -12.88 -4.88
C LEU A 105 9.72 -11.75 -5.87
N TYR A 106 10.19 -10.61 -5.35
CA TYR A 106 10.62 -9.48 -6.18
C TYR A 106 11.82 -9.84 -7.06
N ARG A 107 12.82 -10.53 -6.48
CA ARG A 107 14.02 -10.96 -7.20
C ARG A 107 13.66 -11.94 -8.32
N GLU A 108 12.86 -12.94 -8.02
CA GLU A 108 12.40 -13.91 -9.01
C GLU A 108 11.59 -13.25 -10.13
N ALA A 109 10.73 -12.30 -9.78
CA ALA A 109 9.96 -11.53 -10.76
C ALA A 109 10.86 -10.69 -11.67
N SER A 110 11.92 -10.08 -11.09
CA SER A 110 12.93 -9.32 -11.83
C SER A 110 13.80 -10.20 -12.74
N GLU A 111 13.98 -11.47 -12.38
CA GLU A 111 14.68 -12.50 -13.17
C GLU A 111 13.77 -13.18 -14.23
N GLY A 112 12.53 -12.71 -14.41
CA GLY A 112 11.64 -13.14 -15.49
C GLY A 112 10.43 -13.96 -15.06
N LYS A 113 10.27 -14.28 -13.76
CA LYS A 113 9.03 -14.91 -13.23
C LYS A 113 7.94 -13.86 -12.99
N VAL A 114 7.52 -13.20 -14.07
CA VAL A 114 6.61 -12.04 -14.06
C VAL A 114 5.35 -12.23 -13.22
N ARG A 115 4.79 -13.46 -13.16
CA ARG A 115 3.62 -13.78 -12.34
C ARG A 115 3.82 -13.44 -10.84
N LYS A 116 5.06 -13.48 -10.35
CA LYS A 116 5.40 -13.15 -8.96
C LYS A 116 5.42 -11.64 -8.66
N ALA A 117 5.37 -10.77 -9.67
CA ALA A 117 5.47 -9.32 -9.47
C ALA A 117 4.32 -8.75 -8.62
N ARG A 118 3.07 -9.20 -8.88
CA ARG A 118 1.90 -8.77 -8.10
C ARG A 118 1.93 -9.30 -6.67
N ALA A 119 2.36 -10.55 -6.49
CA ALA A 119 2.54 -11.14 -5.16
C ALA A 119 3.59 -10.39 -4.35
N ALA A 120 4.74 -10.08 -4.97
CA ALA A 120 5.79 -9.26 -4.37
C ALA A 120 5.28 -7.86 -3.99
N ALA A 121 4.57 -7.18 -4.90
CA ALA A 121 4.01 -5.86 -4.64
C ALA A 121 3.02 -5.85 -3.47
N GLY A 122 2.12 -6.84 -3.41
CA GLY A 122 1.18 -7.01 -2.30
C GLY A 122 1.89 -7.24 -0.97
N LEU A 123 2.81 -8.22 -0.91
CA LEU A 123 3.48 -8.59 0.33
C LEU A 123 4.41 -7.49 0.85
N LEU A 124 5.15 -6.82 -0.03
CA LEU A 124 6.02 -5.72 0.35
C LEU A 124 5.22 -4.50 0.79
N ARG A 125 4.06 -4.23 0.16
CA ARG A 125 3.12 -3.21 0.65
C ARG A 125 2.59 -3.54 2.03
N ALA A 126 2.17 -4.78 2.26
CA ALA A 126 1.73 -5.22 3.58
C ALA A 126 2.81 -4.99 4.64
N THR A 127 4.04 -5.38 4.31
CA THR A 127 5.21 -5.21 5.18
C THR A 127 5.44 -3.75 5.55
N GLU A 128 5.37 -2.85 4.57
CA GLU A 128 5.50 -1.41 4.81
C GLU A 128 4.44 -0.89 5.78
N HIS A 129 3.17 -1.17 5.52
CA HIS A 129 2.06 -0.66 6.33
C HIS A 129 2.04 -1.27 7.73
N LEU A 130 2.37 -2.55 7.90
CA LEU A 130 2.48 -3.14 9.24
C LEU A 130 3.67 -2.59 10.03
N ALA A 131 4.78 -2.25 9.37
CA ALA A 131 5.89 -1.57 10.01
C ALA A 131 5.48 -0.15 10.46
N MET A 132 4.72 0.58 9.63
CA MET A 132 4.13 1.87 9.99
C MET A 132 3.10 1.76 11.12
N ALA A 133 2.27 0.71 11.13
CA ALA A 133 1.34 0.43 12.21
C ALA A 133 2.09 0.21 13.55
N GLY A 134 3.23 -0.48 13.52
CA GLY A 134 4.11 -0.61 14.69
C GLY A 134 4.60 0.74 15.22
N LEU A 135 5.00 1.66 14.32
CA LEU A 135 5.38 3.02 14.70
C LEU A 135 4.21 3.81 15.29
N TYR A 136 3.00 3.70 14.72
CA TYR A 136 1.82 4.37 15.25
C TYR A 136 1.40 3.80 16.60
N ALA A 137 1.43 2.48 16.78
CA ALA A 137 1.16 1.85 18.07
C ALA A 137 2.18 2.29 19.15
N ALA A 138 3.42 2.57 18.77
CA ALA A 138 4.48 3.04 19.65
C ALA A 138 4.53 4.57 19.82
N ARG A 139 3.60 5.34 19.22
CA ARG A 139 3.67 6.82 19.14
C ARG A 139 3.36 7.57 20.45
N GLY A 140 3.89 7.13 21.58
CA GLY A 140 3.74 7.88 22.84
C GLY A 140 4.54 9.20 22.88
N VAL A 141 5.55 9.34 22.02
CA VAL A 141 6.63 10.36 22.20
C VAL A 141 6.68 11.41 21.08
N HIS A 142 6.20 11.07 19.88
CA HIS A 142 6.27 11.94 18.70
C HIS A 142 4.91 12.02 18.00
N PRO A 143 4.00 12.89 18.45
CA PRO A 143 2.72 13.09 17.78
C PRO A 143 2.96 13.65 16.37
N LEU A 144 2.46 12.94 15.36
CA LEU A 144 2.44 13.39 13.98
C LEU A 144 1.18 14.20 13.76
N HIS A 145 1.32 15.50 13.52
CA HIS A 145 0.20 16.38 13.15
C HIS A 145 -0.14 16.26 11.66
N VAL A 146 -0.56 15.07 11.27
CA VAL A 146 -1.03 14.76 9.91
C VAL A 146 -2.54 14.63 9.94
N LYS A 147 -3.20 15.07 8.86
CA LYS A 147 -4.64 14.93 8.71
C LYS A 147 -5.03 13.46 8.89
N GLU A 148 -6.01 13.21 9.75
CA GLU A 148 -6.56 11.88 9.97
C GLU A 148 -7.25 11.34 8.70
N PRO A 149 -7.08 10.04 8.40
CA PRO A 149 -7.91 9.33 7.42
C PRO A 149 -9.40 9.41 7.81
N ALA A 150 -10.30 9.39 6.83
CA ALA A 150 -11.73 9.31 7.12
C ALA A 150 -12.07 7.88 7.55
N MET A 151 -12.91 7.74 8.59
CA MET A 151 -13.33 6.43 9.07
C MET A 151 -14.15 5.66 8.02
N ASP A 152 -15.01 6.35 7.27
CA ASP A 152 -15.77 5.76 6.17
C ASP A 152 -14.84 5.09 5.13
N ASP A 153 -13.69 5.70 4.82
CA ASP A 153 -12.71 5.12 3.87
C ASP A 153 -12.06 3.84 4.44
N ILE A 154 -11.83 3.79 5.76
CA ILE A 154 -11.28 2.62 6.46
C ILE A 154 -12.30 1.48 6.44
N GLU A 155 -13.56 1.78 6.76
CA GLU A 155 -14.65 0.82 6.78
C GLU A 155 -14.95 0.27 5.39
N GLU A 156 -15.02 1.12 4.37
CA GLU A 156 -15.23 0.72 2.97
C GLU A 156 -14.12 -0.22 2.50
N LEU A 157 -12.86 0.11 2.80
CA LEU A 157 -11.73 -0.73 2.44
C LEU A 157 -11.75 -2.07 3.20
N GLY A 158 -12.02 -2.06 4.51
CA GLY A 158 -12.16 -3.27 5.32
C GLY A 158 -13.23 -4.21 4.78
N TRP A 159 -14.40 -3.66 4.41
CA TRP A 159 -15.48 -4.41 3.78
C TRP A 159 -15.07 -4.99 2.42
N SER A 160 -14.41 -4.18 1.57
CA SER A 160 -13.92 -4.63 0.26
C SER A 160 -12.91 -5.78 0.38
N ILE A 161 -12.00 -5.72 1.35
CA ILE A 161 -11.04 -6.80 1.64
C ILE A 161 -11.80 -8.08 2.03
N GLY A 162 -12.81 -7.98 2.88
CA GLY A 162 -13.62 -9.13 3.29
C GLY A 162 -14.27 -9.84 2.11
N GLN A 163 -14.80 -9.08 1.13
CA GLN A 163 -15.37 -9.66 -0.09
C GLN A 163 -14.32 -10.37 -0.95
N ARG A 164 -13.18 -9.73 -1.17
CA ARG A 164 -12.08 -10.27 -1.98
C ARG A 164 -11.46 -11.51 -1.35
N LEU A 165 -11.26 -11.49 -0.03
CA LEU A 165 -10.69 -12.61 0.71
C LEU A 165 -11.60 -13.85 0.72
N ALA A 166 -12.92 -13.67 0.61
CA ALA A 166 -13.88 -14.77 0.49
C ALA A 166 -13.74 -15.55 -0.84
N GLU A 167 -13.14 -14.95 -1.87
CA GLU A 167 -12.87 -15.58 -3.17
C GLU A 167 -11.50 -16.27 -3.21
N VAL A 168 -10.64 -16.04 -2.21
CA VAL A 168 -9.31 -16.63 -2.10
C VAL A 168 -9.39 -17.99 -1.42
N ASP A 169 -8.92 -19.03 -2.11
CA ASP A 169 -8.70 -20.36 -1.55
C ASP A 169 -7.18 -20.63 -1.39
N PRO A 170 -6.61 -20.47 -0.17
CA PRO A 170 -5.18 -20.66 0.05
C PRO A 170 -4.78 -22.14 0.01
N ALA A 171 -3.90 -22.49 -0.93
CA ALA A 171 -3.45 -23.88 -1.14
C ALA A 171 -2.27 -24.31 -0.26
N THR A 172 -1.57 -23.37 0.39
CA THR A 172 -0.34 -23.64 1.17
C THR A 172 -0.48 -23.25 2.64
N GLU A 173 0.35 -23.84 3.51
CA GLU A 173 0.37 -23.49 4.93
C GLU A 173 0.67 -22.01 5.15
N TYR A 174 1.62 -21.44 4.38
CA TYR A 174 1.93 -20.03 4.44
C TYR A 174 0.76 -19.16 3.94
N GLY A 175 0.10 -19.55 2.84
CA GLY A 175 -1.12 -18.92 2.36
C GLY A 175 -2.25 -18.93 3.39
N LEU A 176 -2.47 -20.04 4.10
CA LEU A 176 -3.45 -20.14 5.18
C LEU A 176 -3.13 -19.19 6.34
N ARG A 177 -1.85 -19.07 6.73
CA ARG A 177 -1.40 -18.12 7.76
C ARG A 177 -1.65 -16.69 7.33
N LEU A 178 -1.33 -16.34 6.08
CA LEU A 178 -1.60 -15.01 5.52
C LEU A 178 -3.10 -14.72 5.45
N HIS A 179 -3.92 -15.70 5.06
CA HIS A 179 -5.37 -15.56 5.02
C HIS A 179 -5.96 -15.24 6.40
N ALA A 180 -5.54 -15.99 7.43
CA ALA A 180 -5.89 -15.71 8.82
C ALA A 180 -5.39 -14.33 9.30
N MET A 181 -4.19 -13.91 8.85
CA MET A 181 -3.64 -12.60 9.17
C MET A 181 -4.51 -11.46 8.64
N VAL A 182 -5.07 -11.57 7.43
CA VAL A 182 -5.96 -10.54 6.86
C VAL A 182 -7.16 -10.29 7.77
N PHE A 183 -7.83 -11.35 8.24
CA PHE A 183 -8.97 -11.21 9.15
C PHE A 183 -8.60 -10.53 10.47
N GLU A 184 -7.48 -10.95 11.08
CA GLU A 184 -7.03 -10.37 12.33
C GLU A 184 -6.65 -8.88 12.18
N LEU A 185 -6.03 -8.51 11.06
CA LEU A 185 -5.68 -7.12 10.77
C LEU A 185 -6.91 -6.24 10.59
N VAL A 186 -7.91 -6.69 9.83
CA VAL A 186 -9.19 -5.95 9.66
C VAL A 186 -9.89 -5.80 11.01
N LYS A 187 -10.01 -6.88 11.79
CA LYS A 187 -10.60 -6.84 13.13
C LYS A 187 -9.87 -5.88 14.08
N ARG A 188 -8.54 -5.83 14.02
CA ARG A 188 -7.76 -4.86 14.83
C ARG A 188 -7.93 -3.43 14.35
N ALA A 189 -8.09 -3.20 13.05
CA ALA A 189 -8.39 -1.88 12.51
C ALA A 189 -9.73 -1.37 13.03
N GLU A 190 -10.77 -2.21 13.01
CA GLU A 190 -12.09 -1.91 13.58
C GLU A 190 -12.00 -1.58 15.09
N GLY A 191 -11.19 -2.32 15.84
CA GLY A 191 -10.95 -2.06 17.27
C GLY A 191 -10.06 -0.84 17.57
N SER A 192 -9.53 -0.16 16.56
CA SER A 192 -8.63 0.99 16.68
C SER A 192 -9.32 2.32 16.36
N GLU A 193 -10.62 2.43 16.61
CA GLU A 193 -11.44 3.63 16.30
C GLU A 193 -10.93 4.94 16.92
N HIS A 194 -10.17 4.85 18.02
CA HIS A 194 -9.55 6.01 18.67
C HIS A 194 -8.17 6.37 18.09
N ASP A 195 -7.67 5.59 17.13
CA ASP A 195 -6.44 5.85 16.38
C ASP A 195 -6.66 5.59 14.87
N PRO A 196 -7.25 6.56 14.14
CA PRO A 196 -7.55 6.40 12.71
C PRO A 196 -6.31 6.13 11.85
N HIS A 197 -5.14 6.62 12.25
CA HIS A 197 -3.89 6.36 11.53
C HIS A 197 -3.44 4.90 11.71
N LEU A 198 -3.50 4.36 12.93
CA LEU A 198 -3.23 2.95 13.18
C LEU A 198 -4.23 2.07 12.41
N ALA A 199 -5.53 2.38 12.50
CA ALA A 199 -6.57 1.65 11.78
C ALA A 199 -6.31 1.66 10.25
N TRP A 200 -5.94 2.81 9.71
CA TRP A 200 -5.59 2.97 8.30
C TRP A 200 -4.40 2.10 7.87
N GLU A 201 -3.32 2.08 8.66
CA GLU A 201 -2.16 1.24 8.35
C GLU A 201 -2.49 -0.25 8.46
N LEU A 202 -3.29 -0.67 9.44
CA LEU A 202 -3.71 -2.06 9.59
C LEU A 202 -4.55 -2.53 8.40
N VAL A 203 -5.53 -1.74 7.96
CA VAL A 203 -6.39 -2.11 6.81
C VAL A 203 -5.62 -2.08 5.49
N ASN A 204 -4.66 -1.17 5.30
CA ASN A 204 -3.78 -1.17 4.13
C ASN A 204 -2.78 -2.35 4.15
N GLY A 205 -2.34 -2.76 5.35
CA GLY A 205 -1.58 -3.98 5.56
C GLY A 205 -2.37 -5.20 5.11
N ALA A 206 -3.62 -5.32 5.58
CA ALA A 206 -4.56 -6.37 5.21
C ALA A 206 -4.82 -6.41 3.70
N ASP A 207 -5.04 -5.25 3.07
CA ASP A 207 -5.22 -5.14 1.62
C ASP A 207 -3.97 -5.61 0.86
N GLY A 208 -2.76 -5.25 1.33
CA GLY A 208 -1.50 -5.74 0.74
C GLY A 208 -1.40 -7.27 0.78
N VAL A 209 -1.72 -7.89 1.91
CA VAL A 209 -1.72 -9.36 2.05
C VAL A 209 -2.79 -9.98 1.15
N CYS A 210 -3.99 -9.40 1.10
CA CYS A 210 -5.07 -9.84 0.22
C CYS A 210 -4.64 -9.82 -1.26
N VAL A 211 -3.99 -8.74 -1.72
CA VAL A 211 -3.42 -8.66 -3.08
C VAL A 211 -2.38 -9.76 -3.35
N ALA A 212 -1.55 -10.09 -2.35
CA ALA A 212 -0.55 -11.15 -2.49
C ALA A 212 -1.20 -12.53 -2.62
N LEU A 213 -2.24 -12.79 -1.82
CA LEU A 213 -3.05 -14.01 -1.87
C LEU A 213 -3.78 -14.18 -3.21
N GLU A 214 -4.44 -13.13 -3.71
CA GLU A 214 -5.07 -13.12 -5.03
C GLU A 214 -4.08 -13.40 -6.17
N ALA A 215 -2.81 -13.05 -5.97
CA ALA A 215 -1.75 -13.30 -6.94
C ALA A 215 -1.18 -14.73 -6.87
N GLY A 216 -1.72 -15.58 -5.99
CA GLY A 216 -1.28 -16.96 -5.82
C GLY A 216 0.06 -17.07 -5.11
N ILE A 217 0.27 -16.29 -4.05
CA ILE A 217 1.42 -16.51 -3.17
C ILE A 217 1.33 -17.91 -2.54
N GLU A 218 2.37 -18.72 -2.74
CA GLU A 218 2.50 -20.10 -2.25
C GLU A 218 3.45 -20.15 -1.06
#